data_AF-A0AAU4SGI2-F1
#
_entry.id   AF-A0AAU4SGI2-F1
#
_cell.length_a   1.000
_cell.length_b   1.000
_cell.length_c   1.000
_cell.angle_alpha   90.00
_cell.angle_beta   90.00
_cell.angle_gamma   90.00
#
_symmetry.space_group_name_H-M   'P 1'
#
loop_
_entity.id
_entity.type
_entity.pdbx_description
1 polymer ?
#
loop_
_entity_poly.entity_id
_entity_poly.type
_entity_poly.pdbx_seq_one_letter_code
_entity_poly.pdbx_strand_id
1 'polypeptide(L)'
;MRRHYTVVVTVAPLVVLAAVAPAAHADTTVGDTRITSITFGKATTGVGATLGASVSVTLTAMDDSGIDSVIGPKVVGPDGLVIRPTRNECTEQSATTVQCVYSFPLSPDGTDAQDLRNSSAGAWHFKAKAVAADGDSHHLSPGAPLSVKRHAKLENAQATPEPVDNGDKLTVTGWLRRANWDTNVWDDYAGKLVALQFRKSGTDTFKTVKTVTTDSAGKLRTTVTANTTGTWRWRFTANTIATGATSQGDRVVVS
;
A
#
# COMPACT_ATOMS: atom_id res chain seq x y z
N MET A 1 -48.45 -36.77 59.02
CA MET A 1 -48.36 -35.55 58.18
C MET A 1 -47.19 -35.71 57.22
N ARG A 2 -47.45 -36.01 55.94
CA ARG A 2 -46.43 -36.19 54.89
C ARG A 2 -46.20 -34.83 54.20
N ARG A 3 -44.97 -34.32 54.24
CA ARG A 3 -44.56 -33.10 53.52
C ARG A 3 -44.20 -33.46 52.08
N HIS A 4 -44.89 -32.85 51.12
CA HIS A 4 -44.55 -32.89 49.71
C HIS A 4 -43.55 -31.76 49.41
N TYR A 5 -42.44 -32.09 48.75
CA TYR A 5 -41.47 -31.13 48.22
C TYR A 5 -41.72 -30.95 46.73
N THR A 6 -42.01 -29.72 46.32
CA THR A 6 -42.20 -29.36 44.91
C THR A 6 -40.86 -28.88 44.34
N VAL A 7 -40.32 -29.61 43.36
CA VAL A 7 -39.13 -29.20 42.60
C VAL A 7 -39.59 -28.40 41.40
N VAL A 8 -39.14 -27.14 41.31
CA VAL A 8 -39.36 -26.26 40.14
C VAL A 8 -38.16 -26.41 39.21
N VAL A 9 -38.41 -26.88 37.98
CA VAL A 9 -37.39 -26.95 36.93
C VAL A 9 -37.52 -25.70 36.04
N THR A 10 -36.51 -24.85 36.07
CA THR A 10 -36.39 -23.69 35.17
C THR A 10 -35.73 -24.11 33.86
N VAL A 11 -36.47 -24.02 32.75
CA VAL A 11 -35.94 -24.20 31.39
C VAL A 11 -35.51 -22.84 30.86
N ALA A 12 -34.21 -22.65 30.61
CA ALA A 12 -33.67 -21.47 29.96
C ALA A 12 -33.69 -21.65 28.43
N PRO A 13 -34.15 -20.67 27.63
CA PRO A 13 -34.16 -20.78 26.18
C PRO A 13 -32.74 -20.56 25.60
N LEU A 14 -32.34 -21.46 24.70
CA LEU A 14 -31.08 -21.39 23.96
C LEU A 14 -31.28 -20.43 22.76
N VAL A 15 -30.65 -19.26 22.79
CA VAL A 15 -30.63 -18.33 21.66
C VAL A 15 -29.43 -18.67 20.77
N VAL A 16 -29.69 -19.11 19.55
CA VAL A 16 -28.65 -19.37 18.53
C VAL A 16 -28.39 -18.07 17.75
N LEU A 17 -27.23 -17.45 17.96
CA LEU A 17 -26.72 -16.40 17.06
C LEU A 17 -26.19 -17.07 15.78
N ALA A 18 -26.88 -16.90 14.66
CA ALA A 18 -26.34 -17.24 13.35
C ALA A 18 -25.28 -16.19 12.97
N ALA A 19 -24.00 -16.55 13.06
CA ALA A 19 -22.92 -15.76 12.50
C ALA A 19 -22.96 -15.89 10.97
N VAL A 20 -23.44 -14.86 10.28
CA VAL A 20 -23.33 -14.76 8.81
C VAL A 20 -21.88 -14.37 8.50
N ALA A 21 -21.04 -15.36 8.19
CA ALA A 21 -19.73 -15.08 7.64
C ALA A 21 -19.90 -14.46 6.24
N PRO A 22 -19.18 -13.38 5.89
CA PRO A 22 -19.18 -12.89 4.51
C PRO A 22 -18.69 -14.01 3.61
N ALA A 23 -19.46 -14.33 2.55
CA ALA A 23 -19.03 -15.28 1.55
C ALA A 23 -17.73 -14.76 0.92
N ALA A 24 -16.63 -15.48 1.12
CA ALA A 24 -15.42 -15.28 0.34
C ALA A 24 -15.76 -15.69 -1.09
N HIS A 25 -16.08 -14.70 -1.94
CA HIS A 25 -16.24 -14.97 -3.37
C HIS A 25 -14.91 -15.47 -3.90
N ALA A 26 -14.87 -16.71 -4.36
CA ALA A 26 -13.75 -17.25 -5.12
C ALA A 26 -13.91 -16.87 -6.60
N ASP A 27 -12.81 -17.03 -7.35
CA ASP A 27 -12.86 -16.93 -8.81
C ASP A 27 -13.95 -17.84 -9.38
N THR A 28 -14.53 -17.44 -10.50
CA THR A 28 -15.52 -18.24 -11.22
C THR A 28 -14.86 -18.87 -12.43
N THR A 29 -14.90 -20.19 -12.52
CA THR A 29 -14.34 -20.95 -13.64
C THR A 29 -15.42 -21.77 -14.32
N VAL A 30 -15.38 -21.81 -15.65
CA VAL A 30 -16.14 -22.71 -16.51
C VAL A 30 -15.11 -23.57 -17.23
N GLY A 31 -15.24 -24.88 -17.08
CA GLY A 31 -14.33 -25.88 -17.63
C GLY A 31 -12.89 -25.77 -17.12
N ASP A 32 -11.89 -25.93 -17.99
CA ASP A 32 -10.49 -26.14 -17.57
C ASP A 32 -9.54 -24.95 -17.72
N THR A 33 -10.02 -23.84 -18.30
CA THR A 33 -9.30 -22.57 -18.39
C THR A 33 -8.76 -22.10 -17.04
N ARG A 34 -7.49 -21.71 -17.01
CA ARG A 34 -6.81 -21.24 -15.80
C ARG A 34 -6.04 -19.96 -16.05
N ILE A 35 -6.25 -18.96 -15.20
CA ILE A 35 -5.28 -17.90 -14.94
C ILE A 35 -4.27 -18.46 -13.92
N THR A 36 -3.05 -18.73 -14.38
CA THR A 36 -2.02 -19.43 -13.60
C THR A 36 -1.11 -18.50 -12.83
N SER A 37 -0.94 -17.26 -13.30
CA SER A 37 -0.09 -16.27 -12.64
C SER A 37 -0.59 -14.85 -12.87
N ILE A 38 -0.49 -14.04 -11.82
CA ILE A 38 -0.68 -12.59 -11.87
C ILE A 38 0.48 -11.97 -11.10
N THR A 39 1.33 -11.23 -11.80
CA THR A 39 2.48 -10.54 -11.22
C THR A 39 2.32 -9.05 -11.40
N PHE A 40 2.49 -8.31 -10.30
CA PHE A 40 2.52 -6.85 -10.34
C PHE A 40 3.97 -6.38 -10.43
N GLY A 41 4.26 -5.43 -11.33
CA GLY A 41 5.59 -4.83 -11.41
C GLY A 41 6.05 -4.20 -10.09
N LYS A 42 5.09 -3.76 -9.26
CA LYS A 42 5.30 -3.34 -7.87
C LYS A 42 4.09 -3.77 -7.02
N ALA A 43 4.33 -4.34 -5.84
CA ALA A 43 3.27 -4.66 -4.88
C ALA A 43 2.56 -3.41 -4.33
N THR A 44 3.23 -2.25 -4.35
CA THR A 44 2.65 -0.95 -3.97
C THR A 44 3.11 0.12 -4.95
N THR A 45 2.15 0.86 -5.50
CA THR A 45 2.42 2.03 -6.34
C THR A 45 2.18 3.30 -5.55
N GLY A 46 3.23 4.11 -5.36
CA GLY A 46 3.13 5.44 -4.77
C GLY A 46 2.93 6.49 -5.85
N VAL A 47 1.90 7.34 -5.72
CA VAL A 47 1.62 8.42 -6.68
C VAL A 47 1.85 9.79 -6.04
N GLY A 48 2.51 10.69 -6.77
CA GLY A 48 2.83 12.04 -6.33
C GLY A 48 1.62 12.96 -6.32
N ALA A 49 1.81 14.23 -5.92
CA ALA A 49 0.74 15.24 -5.91
C ALA A 49 0.36 15.69 -7.32
N THR A 50 1.37 15.82 -8.18
CA THR A 50 1.24 16.22 -9.59
C THR A 50 1.84 15.20 -10.55
N LEU A 51 2.79 14.39 -10.07
CA LEU A 51 3.44 13.36 -10.87
C LEU A 51 2.68 12.04 -10.74
N GLY A 52 2.06 11.62 -11.85
CA GLY A 52 1.41 10.33 -11.99
C GLY A 52 2.36 9.13 -11.91
N ALA A 53 1.77 7.95 -11.90
CA ALA A 53 2.49 6.68 -11.93
C ALA A 53 1.75 5.68 -12.82
N SER A 54 2.19 4.43 -12.84
CA SER A 54 1.43 3.36 -13.49
C SER A 54 1.54 2.07 -12.69
N VAL A 55 0.45 1.29 -12.71
CA VAL A 55 0.46 -0.11 -12.30
C VAL A 55 0.74 -0.95 -13.53
N SER A 56 1.75 -1.81 -13.45
CA SER A 56 2.02 -2.82 -14.48
C SER A 56 1.59 -4.19 -13.96
N VAL A 57 0.85 -4.94 -14.77
CA VAL A 57 0.35 -6.28 -14.45
C VAL A 57 0.73 -7.24 -15.56
N THR A 58 1.35 -8.36 -15.21
CA THR A 58 1.55 -9.51 -16.10
C THR A 58 0.60 -10.62 -15.68
N LEU A 59 -0.25 -11.07 -16.59
CA LEU A 59 -1.17 -12.20 -16.41
C LEU A 59 -0.78 -13.34 -17.35
N THR A 60 -0.72 -14.55 -16.84
CA THR A 60 -0.58 -15.77 -17.65
C THR A 60 -1.87 -16.59 -17.54
N ALA A 61 -2.41 -17.01 -18.68
CA ALA A 61 -3.56 -17.90 -18.75
C ALA A 61 -3.26 -19.09 -19.67
N MET A 62 -3.89 -20.22 -19.39
CA MET A 62 -3.76 -21.45 -20.17
C MET A 62 -5.07 -22.23 -20.25
N ASP A 63 -5.22 -22.96 -21.34
CA ASP A 63 -6.33 -23.85 -21.65
C ASP A 63 -5.87 -24.84 -22.74
N ASP A 64 -6.36 -26.09 -22.74
CA ASP A 64 -5.91 -27.10 -23.70
C ASP A 64 -6.33 -26.79 -25.15
N SER A 65 -7.42 -26.05 -25.32
CA SER A 65 -7.92 -25.51 -26.59
C SER A 65 -7.24 -24.20 -27.00
N GLY A 66 -6.45 -23.61 -26.10
CA GLY A 66 -5.83 -22.30 -26.26
C GLY A 66 -6.70 -21.15 -25.74
N ILE A 67 -6.05 -20.02 -25.45
CA ILE A 67 -6.75 -18.81 -24.97
C ILE A 67 -7.12 -17.93 -26.16
N ASP A 68 -8.42 -17.74 -26.38
CA ASP A 68 -8.95 -16.82 -27.40
C ASP A 68 -8.73 -15.36 -26.98
N SER A 69 -9.08 -15.01 -25.74
CA SER A 69 -8.97 -13.62 -25.29
C SER A 69 -8.89 -13.46 -23.77
N VAL A 70 -8.29 -12.34 -23.34
CA VAL A 70 -8.37 -11.85 -21.96
C VAL A 70 -9.15 -10.54 -21.95
N ILE A 71 -10.36 -10.59 -21.42
CA ILE A 71 -11.35 -9.52 -21.52
C ILE A 71 -11.49 -8.72 -20.22
N GLY A 72 -11.84 -7.44 -20.39
CA GLY A 72 -12.14 -6.52 -19.30
C GLY A 72 -11.02 -6.26 -18.27
N PRO A 73 -9.72 -6.26 -18.63
CA PRO A 73 -8.66 -5.91 -17.68
C PRO A 73 -8.93 -4.51 -17.12
N LYS A 74 -8.95 -4.40 -15.79
CA LYS A 74 -9.14 -3.15 -15.06
C LYS A 74 -8.57 -3.25 -13.66
N VAL A 75 -8.19 -2.11 -13.08
CA VAL A 75 -7.93 -2.01 -11.64
C VAL A 75 -9.03 -1.16 -11.00
N VAL A 76 -9.54 -1.62 -9.85
CA VAL A 76 -10.66 -0.99 -9.14
C VAL A 76 -10.20 -0.53 -7.77
N GLY A 77 -10.37 0.76 -7.49
CA GLY A 77 -10.01 1.41 -6.23
C GLY A 77 -11.07 1.26 -5.13
N PRO A 78 -10.72 1.62 -3.89
CA PRO A 78 -11.59 1.48 -2.72
C PRO A 78 -12.79 2.43 -2.75
N ASP A 79 -12.73 3.50 -3.54
CA ASP A 79 -13.81 4.44 -3.81
C ASP A 79 -14.63 4.10 -5.07
N GLY A 80 -14.40 2.92 -5.66
CA GLY A 80 -15.08 2.46 -6.87
C GLY A 80 -14.48 3.01 -8.17
N LEU A 81 -13.40 3.79 -8.10
CA LEU A 81 -12.69 4.27 -9.29
C LEU A 81 -12.21 3.09 -10.15
N VAL A 82 -12.52 3.11 -11.44
CA VAL A 82 -12.11 2.07 -12.39
C VAL A 82 -11.10 2.65 -13.38
N ILE A 83 -9.89 2.08 -13.40
CA ILE A 83 -8.86 2.43 -14.36
C ILE A 83 -8.69 1.28 -15.36
N ARG A 84 -8.72 1.63 -16.65
CA ARG A 84 -8.49 0.73 -17.77
C ARG A 84 -7.03 0.86 -18.25
N PRO A 85 -6.47 -0.19 -18.87
CA PRO A 85 -5.10 -0.12 -19.31
C PRO A 85 -4.99 0.75 -20.57
N THR A 86 -3.92 1.53 -20.69
CA THR A 86 -3.57 2.25 -21.92
C THR A 86 -2.63 1.46 -22.82
N ARG A 87 -1.99 0.41 -22.28
CA ARG A 87 -1.21 -0.57 -23.04
C ARG A 87 -1.70 -1.97 -22.69
N ASN A 88 -1.90 -2.78 -23.72
CA ASN A 88 -2.31 -4.18 -23.67
C ASN A 88 -1.49 -4.92 -24.71
N GLU A 89 -0.61 -5.80 -24.26
CA GLU A 89 0.20 -6.66 -25.12
C GLU A 89 0.04 -8.11 -24.66
N CYS A 90 -0.64 -8.94 -25.44
CA CYS A 90 -0.74 -10.37 -25.22
C CYS A 90 0.16 -11.11 -26.22
N THR A 91 0.92 -12.08 -25.72
CA THR A 91 1.87 -12.88 -26.48
C THR A 91 1.61 -14.35 -26.23
N GLU A 92 1.40 -15.11 -27.31
CA GLU A 92 1.32 -16.57 -27.26
C GLU A 92 2.67 -17.11 -26.80
N GLN A 93 2.67 -17.88 -25.71
CA GLN A 93 3.85 -18.58 -25.21
C GLN A 93 3.91 -20.01 -25.77
N SER A 94 2.74 -20.59 -26.04
CA SER A 94 2.53 -21.88 -26.68
C SER A 94 1.11 -21.91 -27.27
N ALA A 95 0.74 -23.00 -27.96
CA ALA A 95 -0.62 -23.22 -28.44
C ALA A 95 -1.69 -23.19 -27.33
N THR A 96 -1.31 -23.44 -26.08
CA THR A 96 -2.22 -23.56 -24.93
C THR A 96 -2.05 -22.45 -23.91
N THR A 97 -1.11 -21.52 -24.10
CA THR A 97 -0.74 -20.54 -23.06
C THR A 97 -0.50 -19.16 -23.66
N VAL A 98 -1.12 -18.14 -23.04
CA VAL A 98 -0.90 -16.72 -23.36
C VAL A 98 -0.34 -15.99 -22.14
N GLN A 99 0.53 -15.02 -22.39
CA GLN A 99 0.95 -14.04 -21.40
C GLN A 99 0.58 -12.64 -21.86
N CYS A 100 -0.14 -11.90 -21.01
CA CYS A 100 -0.57 -10.53 -21.26
C CYS A 100 0.09 -9.55 -20.29
N VAL A 101 0.55 -8.41 -20.82
CA VAL A 101 1.11 -7.30 -20.06
C VAL A 101 0.20 -6.09 -20.21
N TYR A 102 -0.20 -5.52 -19.07
CA TYR A 102 -1.08 -4.37 -18.97
C TYR A 102 -0.41 -3.22 -18.24
N SER A 103 -0.62 -1.99 -18.73
CA SER A 103 -0.22 -0.76 -18.02
C SER A 103 -1.44 0.12 -17.73
N PHE A 104 -1.68 0.39 -16.44
CA PHE A 104 -2.77 1.24 -15.94
C PHE A 104 -2.20 2.57 -15.47
N PRO A 105 -2.45 3.69 -16.17
CA PRO A 105 -1.98 5.00 -15.73
C PRO A 105 -2.76 5.46 -14.51
N LEU A 106 -2.05 6.08 -13.58
CA LEU A 106 -2.61 6.69 -12.38
C LEU A 106 -2.26 8.17 -12.40
N SER A 107 -3.25 9.02 -12.72
CA SER A 107 -3.08 10.46 -12.74
C SER A 107 -3.64 11.09 -11.46
N PRO A 108 -2.91 12.02 -10.82
CA PRO A 108 -3.44 12.76 -9.69
C PRO A 108 -4.08 14.10 -10.10
N ASP A 109 -3.91 14.60 -11.33
CA ASP A 109 -4.14 15.99 -11.77
C ASP A 109 -5.57 16.55 -11.62
N GLY A 110 -6.55 15.70 -11.31
CA GLY A 110 -7.85 16.09 -10.78
C GLY A 110 -8.75 16.80 -11.79
N THR A 111 -8.41 16.73 -13.08
CA THR A 111 -9.13 17.36 -14.19
C THR A 111 -10.17 16.44 -14.81
N ASP A 112 -9.97 15.12 -14.71
CA ASP A 112 -10.83 14.09 -15.25
C ASP A 112 -11.51 13.27 -14.14
N ALA A 113 -12.69 12.72 -14.43
CA ALA A 113 -13.41 11.86 -13.49
C ALA A 113 -12.68 10.54 -13.18
N GLN A 114 -11.64 10.22 -13.95
CA GLN A 114 -10.79 9.04 -13.82
C GLN A 114 -9.53 9.31 -12.99
N ASP A 115 -9.32 10.54 -12.54
CA ASP A 115 -8.16 10.91 -11.75
C ASP A 115 -8.32 10.47 -10.30
N LEU A 116 -7.17 10.24 -9.66
CA LEU A 116 -7.11 9.85 -8.28
C LEU A 116 -7.63 10.97 -7.38
N ARG A 117 -8.42 10.56 -6.39
CA ARG A 117 -8.78 11.38 -5.23
C ARG A 117 -8.15 10.81 -3.98
N ASN A 118 -8.05 11.58 -2.92
CA ASN A 118 -7.50 11.05 -1.67
C ASN A 118 -8.22 9.79 -1.17
N SER A 119 -9.52 9.65 -1.49
CA SER A 119 -10.34 8.45 -1.25
C SER A 119 -9.87 7.22 -2.00
N SER A 120 -9.19 7.39 -3.14
CA SER A 120 -8.67 6.30 -3.97
C SER A 120 -7.42 5.64 -3.36
N ALA A 121 -6.83 6.21 -2.31
CA ALA A 121 -5.65 5.61 -1.68
C ALA A 121 -6.03 4.39 -0.83
N GLY A 122 -5.38 3.24 -1.06
CA GLY A 122 -5.59 2.03 -0.27
C GLY A 122 -5.47 0.74 -1.07
N ALA A 123 -6.34 -0.22 -0.72
CA ALA A 123 -6.41 -1.53 -1.36
C ALA A 123 -7.20 -1.46 -2.67
N TRP A 124 -6.63 -2.02 -3.72
CA TRP A 124 -7.19 -2.09 -5.06
C TRP A 124 -7.26 -3.54 -5.52
N HIS A 125 -8.05 -3.81 -6.55
CA HIS A 125 -8.14 -5.14 -7.16
C HIS A 125 -7.98 -5.07 -8.67
N PHE A 126 -7.07 -5.85 -9.22
CA PHE A 126 -7.00 -6.13 -10.65
C PHE A 126 -8.03 -7.21 -11.01
N LYS A 127 -8.84 -6.94 -12.04
CA LYS A 127 -9.88 -7.85 -12.53
C LYS A 127 -9.69 -8.09 -14.02
N ALA A 128 -9.90 -9.33 -14.44
CA ALA A 128 -9.88 -9.77 -15.82
C ALA A 128 -10.69 -11.08 -15.93
N LYS A 129 -11.01 -11.48 -17.16
CA LYS A 129 -11.55 -12.81 -17.49
C LYS A 129 -10.76 -13.39 -18.65
N ALA A 130 -10.19 -14.58 -18.48
CA ALA A 130 -9.65 -15.37 -19.59
C ALA A 130 -10.78 -16.19 -20.22
N VAL A 131 -10.81 -16.25 -21.55
CA VAL A 131 -11.76 -17.02 -22.34
C VAL A 131 -10.97 -17.90 -23.30
N ALA A 132 -11.25 -19.20 -23.27
CA ALA A 132 -10.64 -20.19 -24.15
C ALA A 132 -11.38 -20.30 -25.48
N ALA A 133 -10.73 -20.94 -26.46
CA ALA A 133 -11.25 -21.10 -27.81
C ALA A 133 -12.51 -21.99 -27.87
N ASP A 134 -12.66 -22.92 -26.93
CA ASP A 134 -13.82 -23.81 -26.80
C ASP A 134 -14.98 -23.24 -25.98
N GLY A 135 -14.81 -22.02 -25.44
CA GLY A 135 -15.82 -21.33 -24.65
C GLY A 135 -15.64 -21.44 -23.12
N ASP A 136 -14.64 -22.19 -22.66
CA ASP A 136 -14.25 -22.22 -21.26
C ASP A 136 -13.75 -20.84 -20.79
N SER A 137 -13.77 -20.61 -19.47
CA SER A 137 -13.33 -19.32 -18.95
C SER A 137 -12.95 -19.30 -17.48
N HIS A 138 -12.08 -18.37 -17.11
CA HIS A 138 -11.72 -18.08 -15.73
C HIS A 138 -11.86 -16.58 -15.46
N HIS A 139 -12.80 -16.22 -14.58
CA HIS A 139 -13.05 -14.86 -14.12
C HIS A 139 -12.47 -14.60 -12.73
N LEU A 140 -11.65 -13.54 -12.61
CA LEU A 140 -11.10 -13.12 -11.33
C LEU A 140 -12.16 -12.42 -10.46
N SER A 141 -12.48 -13.03 -9.32
CA SER A 141 -13.45 -12.50 -8.35
C SER A 141 -13.03 -12.87 -6.92
N PRO A 142 -12.73 -11.90 -6.04
CA PRO A 142 -12.94 -10.46 -6.18
C PRO A 142 -11.95 -9.73 -7.09
N GLY A 143 -10.87 -10.40 -7.53
CA GLY A 143 -9.74 -9.81 -8.25
C GLY A 143 -8.42 -9.98 -7.50
N ALA A 144 -7.30 -9.85 -8.19
CA ALA A 144 -5.97 -9.93 -7.58
C ALA A 144 -5.63 -8.63 -6.82
N PRO A 145 -5.22 -8.70 -5.54
CA PRO A 145 -5.02 -7.51 -4.71
C PRO A 145 -3.74 -6.75 -5.07
N LEU A 146 -3.82 -5.42 -5.03
CA LEU A 146 -2.68 -4.51 -5.11
C LEU A 146 -2.91 -3.28 -4.24
N SER A 147 -1.90 -2.41 -4.09
CA SER A 147 -2.01 -1.17 -3.32
C SER A 147 -1.59 0.05 -4.11
N VAL A 148 -2.42 1.10 -4.08
CA VAL A 148 -2.10 2.43 -4.58
C VAL A 148 -2.11 3.39 -3.40
N LYS A 149 -1.01 4.10 -3.18
CA LYS A 149 -0.81 4.96 -2.01
C LYS A 149 -0.38 6.36 -2.40
N ARG A 150 -0.77 7.34 -1.60
CA ARG A 150 -0.26 8.71 -1.68
C ARG A 150 1.22 8.70 -1.34
N HIS A 151 2.05 9.26 -2.19
CA HIS A 151 3.49 9.35 -1.91
C HIS A 151 3.70 10.23 -0.67
N ALA A 152 4.54 9.78 0.27
CA ALA A 152 5.03 10.57 1.39
C ALA A 152 6.51 10.90 1.21
N LYS A 153 6.94 12.08 1.64
CA LYS A 153 8.34 12.53 1.59
C LYS A 153 8.75 13.19 2.90
N LEU A 154 10.02 13.03 3.24
CA LEU A 154 10.67 13.71 4.37
C LEU A 154 11.66 14.74 3.83
N GLU A 155 11.42 16.00 4.13
CA GLU A 155 12.21 17.14 3.67
C GLU A 155 12.98 17.77 4.84
N ASN A 156 14.02 18.54 4.50
CA ASN A 156 14.75 19.42 5.43
C ASN A 156 15.21 18.72 6.71
N ALA A 157 15.73 17.50 6.58
CA ALA A 157 16.33 16.79 7.70
C ALA A 157 17.67 17.45 8.03
N GLN A 158 17.77 18.06 9.20
CA GLN A 158 18.95 18.80 9.63
C GLN A 158 19.19 18.56 11.12
N ALA A 159 20.42 18.24 11.47
CA ALA A 159 20.94 18.13 12.82
C ALA A 159 21.91 19.29 13.11
N THR A 160 21.71 19.99 14.24
CA THR A 160 22.51 21.17 14.63
C THR A 160 22.71 21.25 16.14
N PRO A 161 23.83 21.81 16.64
CA PRO A 161 24.95 22.39 15.90
C PRO A 161 25.85 21.33 15.22
N GLU A 162 26.64 21.77 14.24
CA GLU A 162 27.72 20.98 13.65
C GLU A 162 28.97 21.88 13.48
N PRO A 163 30.14 21.51 14.04
CA PRO A 163 30.35 20.35 14.92
C PRO A 163 29.64 20.50 16.28
N VAL A 164 29.56 19.41 17.02
CA VAL A 164 29.01 19.38 18.39
C VAL A 164 29.99 18.66 19.30
N ASP A 165 30.18 19.15 20.52
CA ASP A 165 31.07 18.51 21.48
C ASP A 165 30.50 17.17 21.97
N ASN A 166 31.36 16.24 22.32
CA ASN A 166 30.94 14.96 22.87
C ASN A 166 30.13 15.14 24.18
N GLY A 167 28.92 14.59 24.21
CA GLY A 167 27.99 14.66 25.33
C GLY A 167 26.97 15.80 25.21
N ASP A 168 27.17 16.72 24.27
CA ASP A 168 26.29 17.85 24.07
C ASP A 168 25.02 17.51 23.30
N LYS A 169 24.10 18.46 23.33
CA LYS A 169 22.77 18.34 22.73
C LYS A 169 22.80 18.73 21.25
N LEU A 170 22.24 17.84 20.45
CA LEU A 170 22.01 18.00 19.03
C LEU A 170 20.50 18.07 18.77
N THR A 171 20.04 19.11 18.09
CA THR A 171 18.65 19.24 17.64
C THR A 171 18.52 18.75 16.21
N VAL A 172 17.65 17.76 16.00
CA VAL A 172 17.29 17.25 14.68
C VAL A 172 15.89 17.72 14.30
N THR A 173 15.78 18.32 13.13
CA THR A 173 14.52 18.80 12.54
C THR A 173 14.20 18.05 11.25
N GLY A 174 12.96 18.14 10.79
CA GLY A 174 12.50 17.57 9.53
C GLY A 174 11.06 17.95 9.20
N TRP A 175 10.57 17.56 8.04
CA TRP A 175 9.20 17.84 7.60
C TRP A 175 8.61 16.67 6.82
N LEU A 176 7.59 16.01 7.38
CA LEU A 176 6.85 14.96 6.71
C LEU A 176 5.70 15.57 5.91
N ARG A 177 5.69 15.29 4.61
CA ARG A 177 4.64 15.74 3.69
C ARG A 177 4.08 14.56 2.92
N ARG A 178 2.85 14.70 2.42
CA ARG A 178 2.16 13.68 1.64
C ARG A 178 1.44 14.31 0.46
N ALA A 179 1.55 13.71 -0.70
CA ALA A 179 0.82 14.11 -1.91
C ALA A 179 -0.67 14.21 -1.61
N ASN A 180 -1.34 15.32 -1.93
CA ASN A 180 -2.79 15.46 -1.90
C ASN A 180 -3.27 15.47 -3.35
N TRP A 181 -4.11 14.50 -3.72
CA TRP A 181 -4.63 14.38 -5.08
C TRP A 181 -5.89 15.23 -5.30
N ASP A 182 -6.61 15.59 -4.23
CA ASP A 182 -7.79 16.48 -4.34
C ASP A 182 -7.39 17.93 -4.63
N THR A 183 -6.19 18.34 -4.22
CA THR A 183 -5.68 19.72 -4.37
C THR A 183 -4.39 19.80 -5.18
N ASN A 184 -3.87 18.66 -5.64
CA ASN A 184 -2.63 18.55 -6.43
C ASN A 184 -1.37 19.16 -5.78
N VAL A 185 -1.36 19.32 -4.46
CA VAL A 185 -0.23 19.88 -3.72
C VAL A 185 0.33 18.89 -2.71
N TRP A 186 1.51 19.21 -2.17
CA TRP A 186 2.09 18.47 -1.07
C TRP A 186 1.63 19.05 0.27
N ASP A 187 0.75 18.33 0.95
CA ASP A 187 0.26 18.73 2.26
C ASP A 187 1.18 18.30 3.40
N ASP A 188 1.07 19.03 4.49
CA ASP A 188 1.61 18.66 5.80
C ASP A 188 1.00 17.34 6.28
N TYR A 189 1.85 16.42 6.73
CA TYR A 189 1.38 15.13 7.20
C TYR A 189 1.46 15.02 8.73
N ALA A 190 0.49 15.64 9.38
CA ALA A 190 0.40 15.80 10.82
C ALA A 190 0.06 14.50 11.58
N GLY A 191 0.42 14.45 12.87
CA GLY A 191 0.05 13.37 13.79
C GLY A 191 0.57 12.00 13.37
N LYS A 192 1.79 11.93 12.81
CA LYS A 192 2.41 10.67 12.37
C LYS A 192 3.69 10.40 13.16
N LEU A 193 3.84 9.15 13.59
CA LEU A 193 5.07 8.68 14.22
C LEU A 193 6.17 8.54 13.17
N VAL A 194 7.32 9.18 13.41
CA VAL A 194 8.50 9.15 12.56
C VAL A 194 9.70 8.82 13.41
N ALA A 195 10.48 7.82 12.98
CA ALA A 195 11.68 7.39 13.67
C ALA A 195 12.86 8.30 13.30
N LEU A 196 13.52 8.87 14.30
CA LEU A 196 14.88 9.39 14.16
C LEU A 196 15.84 8.21 14.23
N GLN A 197 16.66 8.05 13.19
CA GLN A 197 17.66 7.01 13.09
C GLN A 197 19.06 7.60 13.08
N PHE A 198 20.00 6.90 13.69
CA PHE A 198 21.42 7.24 13.72
C PHE A 198 22.26 6.08 13.18
N ARG A 199 23.27 6.39 12.38
CA ARG A 199 24.31 5.47 11.92
C ARG A 199 25.67 6.01 12.34
N LYS A 200 26.35 5.30 13.23
CA LYS A 200 27.72 5.64 13.66
C LYS A 200 28.68 5.60 12.47
N SER A 201 29.60 6.55 12.38
CA SER A 201 30.66 6.52 11.37
C SER A 201 31.51 5.25 11.46
N GLY A 202 31.89 4.69 10.32
CA GLY A 202 32.55 3.38 10.23
C GLY A 202 31.60 2.18 10.33
N THR A 203 30.28 2.40 10.31
CA THR A 203 29.26 1.33 10.27
C THR A 203 28.23 1.62 9.17
N ASP A 204 27.53 0.58 8.72
CA ASP A 204 26.54 0.69 7.63
C ASP A 204 25.09 0.64 8.09
N THR A 205 24.86 0.43 9.39
CA THR A 205 23.51 0.16 9.92
C THR A 205 22.95 1.36 10.66
N PHE A 206 21.78 1.83 10.21
CA PHE A 206 20.97 2.81 10.94
C PHE A 206 20.18 2.13 12.06
N LYS A 207 20.22 2.71 13.27
CA LYS A 207 19.41 2.30 14.42
C LYS A 207 18.42 3.40 14.78
N THR A 208 17.18 3.04 15.09
CA THR A 208 16.21 3.98 15.64
C THR A 208 16.64 4.36 17.05
N VAL A 209 16.80 5.66 17.30
CA VAL A 209 17.21 6.21 18.59
C VAL A 209 16.10 7.00 19.27
N LYS A 210 15.11 7.47 18.48
CA LYS A 210 13.92 8.13 19.01
C LYS A 210 12.76 8.01 18.02
N THR A 211 11.53 8.09 18.51
CA THR A 211 10.32 8.26 17.68
C THR A 211 9.63 9.54 18.09
N VAL A 212 9.21 10.34 17.10
CA VAL A 212 8.58 11.65 17.30
C VAL A 212 7.31 11.72 16.48
N THR A 213 6.28 12.33 17.03
CA THR A 213 5.03 12.62 16.32
C THR A 213 5.16 13.94 15.57
N THR A 214 4.79 13.98 14.29
CA THR A 214 4.71 15.23 13.54
C THR A 214 3.67 16.18 14.14
N ASP A 215 3.99 17.47 14.20
CA ASP A 215 3.05 18.50 14.63
C ASP A 215 1.95 18.77 13.58
N SER A 216 1.09 19.76 13.82
CA SER A 216 0.00 20.15 12.91
C SER A 216 0.48 20.61 11.53
N ALA A 217 1.73 21.09 11.42
CA ALA A 217 2.38 21.48 10.17
C ALA A 217 3.28 20.36 9.61
N GLY A 218 3.11 19.12 10.08
CA GLY A 218 3.91 17.98 9.62
C GLY A 218 5.39 18.05 10.01
N LYS A 219 5.80 19.01 10.86
CA LYS A 219 7.19 19.21 11.23
C LYS A 219 7.62 18.25 12.32
N LEU A 220 8.91 17.96 12.31
CA LEU A 220 9.61 17.15 13.29
C LEU A 220 10.67 18.01 13.95
N ARG A 221 10.78 17.92 15.27
CA ARG A 221 11.87 18.51 16.03
C ARG A 221 12.13 17.67 17.27
N THR A 222 13.38 17.33 17.52
CA THR A 222 13.78 16.71 18.77
C THR A 222 15.23 17.00 19.08
N THR A 223 15.57 16.94 20.37
CA THR A 223 16.95 16.95 20.84
C THR A 223 17.39 15.54 21.25
N VAL A 224 18.64 15.23 20.97
CA VAL A 224 19.37 13.99 21.30
C VAL A 224 20.76 14.36 21.81
N THR A 225 21.45 13.45 22.51
CA THR A 225 22.86 13.67 22.89
C THR A 225 23.77 13.09 21.81
N ALA A 226 24.77 13.85 21.38
CA ALA A 226 25.77 13.44 20.41
C ALA A 226 27.01 12.90 21.14
N ASN A 227 27.22 11.58 21.07
CA ASN A 227 28.38 10.93 21.72
C ASN A 227 29.48 10.55 20.73
N THR A 228 29.15 10.42 19.44
CA THR A 228 30.06 9.97 18.39
C THR A 228 29.64 10.52 17.04
N THR A 229 30.61 10.79 16.16
CA THR A 229 30.38 11.16 14.76
C THR A 229 29.51 10.13 14.02
N GLY A 230 28.56 10.60 13.21
CA GLY A 230 27.68 9.72 12.44
C GLY A 230 26.61 10.47 11.64
N THR A 231 25.71 9.72 11.02
CA THR A 231 24.64 10.23 10.17
C THR A 231 23.28 10.08 10.83
N TRP A 232 22.49 11.14 10.84
CA TRP A 232 21.13 11.21 11.33
C TRP A 232 20.14 11.21 10.16
N ARG A 233 19.02 10.51 10.27
CA ARG A 233 17.93 10.61 9.28
C ARG A 233 16.58 10.36 9.91
N TRP A 234 15.53 10.88 9.31
CA TRP A 234 14.16 10.53 9.62
C TRP A 234 13.68 9.35 8.76
N ARG A 235 12.83 8.50 9.35
CA ARG A 235 12.18 7.38 8.67
C ARG A 235 10.71 7.32 9.05
N PHE A 236 9.83 7.52 8.08
CA PHE A 236 8.39 7.35 8.21
C PHE A 236 7.96 6.01 7.61
N THR A 237 7.49 5.08 8.45
CA THR A 237 7.00 3.77 7.98
C THR A 237 5.73 3.94 7.15
N ALA A 238 5.63 3.18 6.05
CA ALA A 238 4.42 3.19 5.22
C ALA A 238 3.19 2.79 6.03
N ASN A 239 2.02 3.31 5.66
CA ASN A 239 0.75 2.87 6.23
C ASN A 239 -0.21 2.45 5.11
N THR A 240 -1.50 2.26 5.42
CA THR A 240 -2.49 1.76 4.45
C THR A 240 -2.70 2.68 3.26
N ILE A 241 -2.54 4.00 3.43
CA ILE A 241 -2.86 5.01 2.42
C ILE A 241 -1.67 5.84 1.95
N ALA A 242 -0.52 5.74 2.62
CA ALA A 242 0.69 6.50 2.30
C ALA A 242 1.92 5.60 2.17
N THR A 243 2.80 5.92 1.23
CA THR A 243 4.11 5.24 1.14
C THR A 243 4.97 5.56 2.36
N GLY A 244 6.02 4.76 2.57
CA GLY A 244 7.06 5.12 3.51
C GLY A 244 7.97 6.20 2.93
N ALA A 245 8.62 6.96 3.81
CA ALA A 245 9.62 7.95 3.42
C ALA A 245 10.89 7.77 4.26
N THR A 246 12.03 8.11 3.67
CA THR A 246 13.32 8.23 4.36
C THR A 246 13.90 9.57 3.96
N SER A 247 14.34 10.38 4.92
CA SER A 247 14.99 11.65 4.59
C SER A 247 16.39 11.42 4.02
N GLN A 248 16.97 12.45 3.41
CA GLN A 248 18.42 12.51 3.28
C GLN A 248 19.06 12.41 4.68
N GLY A 249 20.25 11.81 4.71
CA GLY A 249 21.02 11.69 5.94
C GLY A 249 21.88 12.93 6.16
N ASP A 250 21.91 13.42 7.39
CA ASP A 250 22.75 14.54 7.79
C ASP A 250 23.89 14.03 8.68
N ARG A 251 25.13 14.21 8.22
CA ARG A 251 26.31 13.70 8.92
C ARG A 251 26.83 14.79 9.84
N VAL A 252 26.91 14.51 11.13
CA VAL A 252 27.44 15.42 12.15
C VAL A 252 28.78 14.92 12.67
N VAL A 253 29.76 15.82 12.72
CA VAL A 253 31.04 15.60 13.41
C VAL A 253 30.90 15.88 14.90
N VAL A 254 31.37 14.94 15.72
CA VAL A 254 31.52 15.10 17.17
C VAL A 254 32.99 15.36 17.49
N SER A 255 33.23 16.43 18.25
CA SER A 255 34.55 16.89 18.71
C SER A 255 34.94 16.26 20.04
#